data_AF-A0A382DXU7-F1
#
_entry.id   AF-A0A382DXU7-F1
#
_cell.length_a   1.000
_cell.length_b   1.000
_cell.length_c   1.000
_cell.angle_alpha   90.00
_cell.angle_beta   90.00
_cell.angle_gamma   90.00
#
_symmetry.space_group_name_H-M   'P 1'
#
loop_
_entity.id
_entity.type
_entity.pdbx_description
1 polymer ?
#
loop_
_entity_poly.entity_id
_entity_poly.type
_entity_poly.pdbx_seq_one_letter_code
_entity_poly.pdbx_strand_id
1 'polypeptide(L)' 'MTELHFASAIELATKIKRREISAVELLDHYLDRVEKFNPKLNAIIWMDVDGARARARSADDALAKGDDWGPLHG' A
#
# COMPACT_ATOMS: atom_id res chain seq x y z
N MET A 1 -2.29 -17.53 -3.47
CA MET A 1 -2.17 -16.38 -2.55
C MET A 1 -3.22 -15.38 -2.97
N THR A 2 -4.06 -14.93 -2.05
CA THR A 2 -5.15 -13.99 -2.30
C THR A 2 -4.64 -12.80 -3.11
N GLU A 3 -5.26 -12.52 -4.25
CA GLU A 3 -4.84 -11.43 -5.14
C GLU A 3 -5.10 -10.09 -4.43
N LEU A 4 -4.14 -9.58 -3.64
CA LEU A 4 -4.27 -8.34 -2.86
C LEU A 4 -4.79 -7.17 -3.71
N HIS A 5 -4.44 -7.17 -4.98
CA HIS A 5 -4.82 -6.16 -5.96
C HIS A 5 -6.27 -6.27 -6.47
N PHE A 6 -7.01 -7.31 -6.09
CA PHE A 6 -8.45 -7.44 -6.30
C PHE A 6 -9.27 -7.24 -5.01
N ALA A 7 -8.60 -7.09 -3.86
CA ALA A 7 -9.27 -6.72 -2.63
C ALA A 7 -9.72 -5.24 -2.68
N SER A 8 -10.82 -4.93 -1.99
CA SER A 8 -11.28 -3.56 -1.81
C SER A 8 -10.33 -2.75 -0.92
N ALA A 9 -10.38 -1.42 -1.04
CA ALA A 9 -9.60 -0.52 -0.20
C ALA A 9 -9.85 -0.73 1.30
N ILE A 10 -11.11 -1.03 1.68
CA ILE A 10 -11.49 -1.29 3.08
C ILE A 10 -10.89 -2.61 3.57
N GLU A 11 -10.88 -3.65 2.74
CA GLU A 11 -10.25 -4.92 3.10
C GLU A 11 -8.74 -4.75 3.28
N LEU A 12 -8.08 -4.01 2.38
CA LEU A 12 -6.65 -3.72 2.48
C LEU A 12 -6.30 -2.92 3.73
N ALA A 13 -7.04 -1.84 4.01
CA ALA A 13 -6.86 -1.05 5.24
C ALA A 13 -7.11 -1.90 6.49
N THR A 14 -8.11 -2.80 6.45
CA THR A 14 -8.39 -3.73 7.57
C THR A 14 -7.23 -4.70 7.78
N LYS A 15 -6.63 -5.22 6.71
CA LYS A 15 -5.45 -6.09 6.78
C LYS A 15 -4.25 -5.37 7.39
N ILE A 16 -4.04 -4.11 7.03
CA ILE A 16 -3.00 -3.26 7.63
C ILE A 16 -3.27 -3.07 9.12
N LYS A 17 -4.47 -2.64 9.51
CA LYS A 17 -4.86 -2.44 10.92
C LYS A 17 -4.72 -3.70 11.78
N ARG A 18 -4.99 -4.87 11.19
CA ARG A 18 -4.82 -6.19 11.83
C ARG A 18 -3.38 -6.69 11.83
N ARG A 19 -2.45 -5.94 11.23
CA ARG A 19 -1.03 -6.31 11.06
C ARG A 19 -0.86 -7.63 10.31
N GLU A 20 -1.80 -7.95 9.41
CA GLU A 20 -1.70 -9.10 8.49
C GLU A 20 -0.73 -8.81 7.33
N ILE A 21 -0.60 -7.54 6.98
CA ILE A 21 0.34 -6.98 6.01
C ILE A 21 0.71 -5.57 6.48
N SER A 22 1.94 -5.13 6.25
CA SER A 22 2.34 -3.74 6.47
C SER A 22 1.94 -2.83 5.30
N ALA A 23 1.84 -1.52 5.54
CA ALA A 23 1.62 -0.53 4.49
C ALA A 23 2.80 -0.54 3.50
N VAL A 24 4.03 -0.75 3.97
CA VAL A 24 5.22 -0.87 3.11
C VAL A 24 5.13 -2.10 2.19
N GLU A 25 4.79 -3.28 2.72
CA GLU A 25 4.64 -4.50 1.90
C GLU A 25 3.52 -4.35 0.85
N LEU A 26 2.41 -3.69 1.22
CA LEU A 26 1.33 -3.44 0.26
C LEU A 26 1.76 -2.48 -0.85
N LEU A 27 2.51 -1.43 -0.50
CA LEU A 27 3.06 -0.48 -1.47
C LEU A 27 4.02 -1.19 -2.44
N ASP A 28 4.98 -1.96 -1.93
CA ASP A 28 5.95 -2.67 -2.78
C ASP A 28 5.23 -3.65 -3.72
N HIS A 29 4.19 -4.35 -3.25
CA HIS A 29 3.33 -5.18 -4.12
C HIS A 29 2.70 -4.40 -5.28
N TYR A 30 2.24 -3.16 -5.06
CA TYR A 30 1.71 -2.34 -6.15
C TYR A 30 2.80 -1.78 -7.06
N LEU A 31 3.96 -1.40 -6.53
CA LEU A 31 5.10 -0.96 -7.34
C LEU A 31 5.57 -2.06 -8.30
N ASP A 32 5.68 -3.30 -7.82
CA ASP A 32 6.04 -4.47 -8.65
C ASP A 32 5.04 -4.67 -9.80
N ARG A 33 3.75 -4.43 -9.54
CA ARG A 33 2.72 -4.50 -10.58
C ARG A 33 2.83 -3.36 -11.57
N VAL A 34 3.14 -2.15 -11.11
CA VAL A 34 3.37 -1.01 -12.01
C VAL A 34 4.54 -1.32 -12.94
N GLU A 35 5.65 -1.81 -12.40
CA GLU A 35 6.81 -2.22 -13.21
C GLU A 35 6.44 -3.29 -14.24
N LYS A 36 5.66 -4.30 -13.83
CA LYS A 36 5.25 -5.41 -14.71
C LYS A 36 4.28 -5.01 -15.81
N PHE A 37 3.30 -4.14 -15.54
CA PHE A 37 2.16 -3.93 -16.43
C PHE A 37 2.13 -2.55 -17.09
N ASN A 38 2.67 -1.51 -16.45
CA ASN A 38 2.63 -0.16 -17.00
C ASN A 38 3.36 0.00 -18.35
N PRO A 39 4.46 -0.74 -18.68
CA PRO A 39 5.08 -0.63 -20.01
C PRO A 39 4.13 -0.94 -21.17
N LYS A 40 3.13 -1.80 -20.96
CA LYS A 40 2.10 -2.14 -21.97
C LYS A 40 0.87 -1.26 -21.87
N LEU A 41 0.47 -0.89 -20.65
CA LEU A 41 -0.76 -0.13 -20.40
C LEU A 41 -0.58 1.38 -20.61
N ASN A 42 0.62 1.89 -20.35
CA ASN A 42 0.97 3.31 -20.38
C ASN A 42 -0.03 4.18 -19.56
N ALA A 43 -0.38 3.71 -18.36
CA ALA A 43 -1.39 4.33 -17.50
C ALA A 43 -0.79 5.31 -16.47
N ILE A 44 0.48 5.15 -16.12
CA ILE A 44 1.19 5.94 -15.12
C ILE A 44 2.34 6.67 -15.80
N ILE A 45 2.32 8.00 -15.76
CA ILE A 45 3.31 8.88 -16.41
C ILE A 45 4.31 9.50 -15.43
N TRP A 46 4.03 9.42 -14.12
CA TRP A 46 4.88 9.96 -13.06
C TRP A 46 4.64 9.19 -11.76
N MET A 47 5.68 9.03 -10.95
CA MET A 47 5.64 8.36 -9.66
C MET A 47 6.54 9.05 -8.64
N ASP A 48 6.05 9.22 -7.42
CA ASP A 48 6.83 9.59 -6.24
C ASP A 48 7.02 8.38 -5.33
N VAL A 49 7.95 7.49 -5.73
CA VAL A 49 8.21 6.23 -5.04
C VAL A 49 8.79 6.48 -3.64
N ASP A 50 9.68 7.46 -3.51
CA ASP A 50 10.34 7.76 -2.24
C ASP A 50 9.36 8.38 -1.23
N GLY A 51 8.54 9.33 -1.68
CA GLY A 51 7.48 9.90 -0.86
C GLY A 51 6.44 8.85 -0.46
N ALA A 52 6.03 7.98 -1.39
CA ALA A 52 5.11 6.87 -1.08
C ALA A 52 5.69 5.93 -0.01
N ARG A 53 6.96 5.54 -0.13
CA ARG A 53 7.64 4.69 0.87
C ARG A 53 7.80 5.37 2.23
N ALA A 54 8.11 6.67 2.25
CA ALA A 54 8.18 7.43 3.49
C ALA A 54 6.81 7.47 4.20
N ARG A 55 5.73 7.64 3.43
CA ARG A 55 4.37 7.71 3.95
C ARG A 55 3.88 6.34 4.47
N ALA A 56 4.16 5.26 3.74
CA ALA A 56 3.85 3.89 4.17
C ALA A 56 4.56 3.53 5.49
N ARG A 57 5.86 3.84 5.61
CA ARG A 57 6.60 3.67 6.87
C ARG A 57 5.98 4.45 8.02
N SER A 58 5.57 5.69 7.75
CA SER A 58 4.92 6.53 8.77
C SER A 58 3.57 5.96 9.22
N ALA A 59 2.82 5.32 8.31
CA ALA A 59 1.56 4.66 8.64
C ALA A 59 1.80 3.44 9.55
N ASP A 60 2.77 2.58 9.18
CA ASP A 60 3.16 1.43 10.00
C ASP A 60 3.66 1.86 11.40
N ASP A 61 4.48 2.91 11.47
CA ASP A 61 4.96 3.48 12.72
C ASP A 61 3.82 4.05 13.59
N ALA A 62 2.84 4.71 12.97
CA ALA A 62 1.65 5.22 13.66
C ALA A 62 0.81 4.07 14.22
N LEU A 63 0.59 3.02 13.44
CA LEU A 63 -0.12 1.83 13.89
C LEU A 63 0.62 1.09 15.01
N ALA A 64 1.96 1.10 14.98
CA ALA A 64 2.78 0.54 16.06
C ALA A 64 2.60 1.31 17.37
N LYS A 65 2.39 2.63 17.30
CA LYS A 65 2.11 3.51 18.44
C LYS A 65 0.64 3.49 18.91
N GLY A 66 -0.23 2.83 18.15
CA GLY A 66 -1.67 2.74 18.43
C GLY A 66 -2.50 3.87 17.81
N ASP A 67 -1.89 4.70 16.95
CA ASP A 67 -2.59 5.74 16.21
C ASP A 67 -3.33 5.14 15.00
N ASP A 68 -4.58 5.57 14.80
CA ASP A 68 -5.39 5.20 13.62
C ASP A 68 -5.66 6.45 12.77
N TRP A 69 -5.22 6.42 11.51
CA TRP A 69 -5.40 7.54 10.57
C TRP A 69 -6.78 7.55 9.88
N GLY A 70 -7.65 6.60 10.25
CA GLY A 70 -9.03 6.53 9.79
C GLY A 70 -9.28 5.39 8.79
N PRO A 71 -10.37 5.47 8.01
CA PRO A 71 -10.85 4.35 7.19
C PRO A 71 -9.87 3.86 6.11
N LEU A 72 -8.93 4.72 5.68
CA LEU A 72 -7.92 4.43 4.65
C LEU A 72 -6.51 4.52 5.22
N HIS A 73 -6.31 4.01 6.44
CA HIS A 73 -4.98 3.91 7.03
C HIS A 73 -4.10 2.93 6.21
N GLY A 74 -2.98 3.43 5.69
CA GLY A 74 -2.10 2.75 4.73
C GLY A 74 -1.53 3.73 3.71
#